data_AF-A0A0H3ZX65-F1
#
_entry.id   AF-A0A0H3ZX65-F1
#
_cell.length_a   1.000
_cell.length_b   1.000
_cell.length_c   1.000
_cell.angle_alpha   90.00
_cell.angle_beta   90.00
_cell.angle_gamma   90.00
#
_symmetry.space_group_name_H-M   'P 1'
#
loop_
_entity.id
_entity.type
_entity.pdbx_description
1 polymer ?
#
loop_
_entity_poly.entity_id
_entity_poly.type
_entity_poly.pdbx_seq_one_letter_code
_entity_poly.pdbx_strand_id
1 'polypeptide(L)'
;MSSFNTNLIVTSERQRKNRFISSRFISQATIFHPASRLTPTMQSKLIEMAKGGGTAPNSPLESVHIHCEDKHYRVDLHVDYLLQPHRDILEAMLAYADTIQLNDASYSKGVRLTWAQVYQAIDNKKGSESQHDHFDSYISSDATVLSMSLSELATRIGVSPTQKNYDQIQRRITQLATTHLIIHELSNEQQSVSKRPLAFVQDYRFYYNSSHLKSGRDNENHGTNHVFLIPDKRLLQTIRDHGYCYRLDQHKIIHYTKASVRSFLKYITSYQTELLNEKTLEWALDNYLHSIASKVGHSFRNSLKKDLLENATQIEQHFNLRFQYTKLGIQMIYTGDA
;
A
#
# COMPACT_ATOMS: atom_id res chain seq x y z
N MET A 1 20.69 -32.92 -10.96
CA MET A 1 20.32 -31.89 -11.94
C MET A 1 18.89 -31.44 -11.64
N SER A 2 18.72 -30.31 -10.97
CA SER A 2 17.40 -29.74 -10.68
C SER A 2 16.84 -29.10 -11.95
N SER A 3 15.72 -29.59 -12.47
CA SER A 3 15.01 -28.93 -13.57
C SER A 3 14.57 -27.54 -13.08
N PHE A 4 15.07 -26.49 -13.70
CA PHE A 4 14.47 -25.16 -13.59
C PHE A 4 12.97 -25.31 -13.86
N ASN A 5 12.13 -24.71 -13.02
CA ASN A 5 10.69 -24.73 -13.24
C ASN A 5 10.38 -23.91 -14.51
N THR A 6 10.38 -24.57 -15.66
CA THR A 6 10.39 -23.96 -17.01
C THR A 6 9.12 -23.18 -17.34
N ASN A 7 8.15 -23.13 -16.41
CA ASN A 7 6.87 -22.46 -16.58
C ASN A 7 6.83 -21.05 -16.01
N LEU A 8 7.78 -20.68 -15.14
CA LEU A 8 7.77 -19.42 -14.41
C LEU A 8 8.88 -18.48 -14.88
N ILE A 9 8.61 -17.19 -14.81
CA ILE A 9 9.60 -16.12 -14.87
C ILE A 9 9.68 -15.50 -13.47
N VAL A 10 10.88 -15.51 -12.91
CA VAL A 10 11.22 -14.74 -11.71
C VAL A 10 12.00 -13.52 -12.16
N THR A 11 11.47 -12.32 -11.91
CA THR A 11 12.16 -11.07 -12.21
C THR A 11 12.60 -10.43 -10.91
N SER A 12 13.90 -10.28 -10.72
CA SER A 12 14.44 -9.65 -9.53
C SER A 12 14.11 -8.15 -9.49
N GLU A 13 13.92 -7.60 -8.30
CA GLU A 13 13.81 -6.16 -8.00
C GLU A 13 14.74 -5.27 -8.84
N ARG A 14 16.01 -5.67 -8.97
CA ARG A 14 17.04 -4.93 -9.72
C ARG A 14 16.80 -4.88 -11.23
N GLN A 15 16.06 -5.85 -11.76
CA GLN A 15 15.72 -5.97 -13.18
C GLN A 15 14.38 -5.30 -13.52
N ARG A 16 13.61 -4.89 -12.50
CA ARG A 16 12.29 -4.26 -12.70
C ARG A 16 12.45 -2.80 -13.14
N LYS A 17 11.74 -2.44 -14.20
CA LYS A 17 11.62 -1.04 -14.65
C LYS A 17 11.04 -0.18 -13.53
N ASN A 18 11.49 1.07 -13.42
CA ASN A 18 10.82 2.04 -12.56
C ASN A 18 9.39 2.26 -13.06
N ARG A 19 8.41 2.07 -12.19
CA ARG A 19 6.96 2.14 -12.51
C ARG A 19 6.23 2.81 -11.36
N PHE A 20 5.01 3.27 -11.63
CA PHE A 20 4.12 3.72 -10.57
C PHE A 20 3.75 2.58 -9.62
N ILE A 21 3.67 2.90 -8.34
CA ILE A 21 3.29 1.97 -7.26
C ILE A 21 2.09 2.46 -6.45
N SER A 22 1.61 3.68 -6.74
CA SER A 22 0.49 4.31 -6.04
C SER A 22 -0.47 4.91 -7.07
N SER A 23 -1.76 4.82 -6.79
CA SER A 23 -2.81 5.49 -7.56
C SER A 23 -3.15 6.86 -6.95
N ARG A 24 -3.38 7.86 -7.82
CA ARG A 24 -3.88 9.18 -7.43
C ARG A 24 -5.21 9.07 -6.69
N PHE A 25 -6.16 8.31 -7.25
CA PHE A 25 -7.48 8.09 -6.68
C PHE A 25 -7.41 7.65 -5.21
N ILE A 26 -6.65 6.59 -4.94
CA ILE A 26 -6.50 6.02 -3.59
C ILE A 26 -5.84 7.02 -2.63
N SER A 27 -4.92 7.84 -3.14
CA SER A 27 -4.14 8.78 -2.33
C SER A 27 -4.90 10.05 -2.01
N GLN A 28 -5.69 10.57 -2.96
CA GLN A 28 -6.53 11.75 -2.78
C GLN A 28 -7.75 11.44 -1.90
N ALA A 29 -8.30 10.23 -1.97
CA ALA A 29 -9.33 9.77 -1.04
C ALA A 29 -8.81 9.55 0.40
N THR A 30 -7.49 9.64 0.62
CA THR A 30 -6.81 9.43 1.92
C THR A 30 -7.44 8.28 2.73
N ILE A 31 -7.71 7.17 2.03
CA ILE A 31 -8.37 5.99 2.65
C ILE A 31 -7.48 5.34 3.71
N PHE A 32 -6.17 5.52 3.58
CA PHE A 32 -5.18 5.14 4.58
C PHE A 32 -5.04 6.29 5.58
N HIS A 33 -5.63 6.11 6.74
CA HIS A 33 -5.62 7.12 7.79
C HIS A 33 -4.19 7.40 8.29
N PRO A 34 -3.81 8.66 8.58
CA PRO A 34 -2.44 9.05 8.94
C PRO A 34 -1.91 8.50 10.27
N ALA A 35 -2.72 7.80 11.04
CA ALA A 35 -2.29 7.23 12.32
C ALA A 35 -1.47 5.95 12.14
N SER A 36 -0.61 5.65 13.12
CA SER A 36 0.14 4.39 13.17
C SER A 36 -0.65 3.23 13.79
N ARG A 37 -1.72 3.56 14.52
CA ARG A 37 -2.62 2.65 15.24
C ARG A 37 -4.05 3.19 15.14
N LEU A 38 -5.03 2.31 15.35
CA LEU A 38 -6.44 2.70 15.42
C LEU A 38 -6.64 3.74 16.54
N THR A 39 -7.43 4.78 16.25
CA THR A 39 -7.84 5.75 17.26
C THR A 39 -8.97 5.16 18.12
N PRO A 40 -9.23 5.70 19.33
CA PRO A 40 -10.38 5.25 20.14
C PRO A 40 -11.72 5.34 19.39
N THR A 41 -11.90 6.36 18.54
CA THR A 41 -13.09 6.52 17.71
C THR A 41 -13.22 5.41 16.67
N MET A 42 -12.12 5.06 16.00
CA MET A 42 -12.08 3.94 15.06
C MET A 42 -12.41 2.62 15.74
N GLN A 43 -11.81 2.36 16.90
CA GLN A 43 -12.06 1.14 17.68
C GLN A 43 -13.53 1.04 18.10
N SER A 44 -14.11 2.15 18.58
CA SER A 44 -15.54 2.20 18.96
C SER A 44 -16.43 1.88 17.76
N LYS A 45 -16.16 2.45 16.58
CA LYS A 45 -16.95 2.22 15.37
C LYS A 45 -16.84 0.79 14.84
N LEU A 46 -15.63 0.20 14.90
CA LEU A 46 -15.46 -1.22 14.55
C LEU A 46 -16.27 -2.14 15.48
N ILE A 47 -16.28 -1.85 16.78
CA ILE A 47 -17.09 -2.61 17.76
C ILE A 47 -18.58 -2.46 17.47
N GLU A 48 -19.04 -1.25 17.15
CA GLU A 48 -20.42 -0.97 16.77
C GLU A 48 -20.82 -1.73 15.51
N MET A 49 -20.01 -1.67 14.45
CA MET A 49 -20.24 -2.38 13.21
C MET A 49 -20.24 -3.90 13.41
N ALA A 50 -19.33 -4.44 14.21
CA ALA A 50 -19.30 -5.87 14.53
C ALA A 50 -20.58 -6.33 15.26
N LYS A 51 -21.09 -5.52 16.20
CA LYS A 51 -22.38 -5.79 16.87
C LYS A 51 -23.57 -5.72 15.91
N GLY A 52 -23.49 -4.89 14.87
CA GLY A 52 -24.50 -4.77 13.82
C GLY A 52 -24.43 -5.82 12.70
N GLY A 53 -23.54 -6.82 12.80
CA GLY A 53 -23.37 -7.87 11.78
C GLY A 53 -22.28 -7.58 10.73
N GLY A 54 -21.45 -6.56 10.95
CA GLY A 54 -20.35 -6.16 10.07
C GLY A 54 -20.74 -5.11 9.04
N THR A 55 -19.82 -4.79 8.13
CA THR A 55 -20.09 -3.85 7.03
C THR A 55 -20.87 -4.54 5.92
N ALA A 56 -21.87 -3.86 5.37
CA ALA A 56 -22.64 -4.31 4.20
C ALA A 56 -22.35 -3.38 3.00
N PRO A 57 -22.65 -3.78 1.74
CA PRO A 57 -22.42 -2.91 0.57
C PRO A 57 -23.06 -1.52 0.65
N ASN A 58 -24.18 -1.38 1.38
CA ASN A 58 -24.87 -0.11 1.60
C ASN A 58 -24.60 0.50 2.99
N SER A 59 -23.76 -0.14 3.81
CA SER A 59 -23.39 0.31 5.14
C SER A 59 -21.86 0.24 5.29
N PRO A 60 -21.14 1.18 4.65
CA PRO A 60 -19.69 1.23 4.73
C PRO A 60 -19.22 1.66 6.12
N LEU A 61 -17.98 1.31 6.44
CA LEU A 61 -17.30 1.79 7.64
C LEU A 61 -17.07 3.31 7.55
N GLU A 62 -16.58 3.80 6.41
CA GLU A 62 -16.45 5.23 6.12
C GLU A 62 -16.72 5.49 4.63
N SER A 63 -17.15 6.71 4.33
CA SER A 63 -17.31 7.21 2.97
C SER A 63 -16.61 8.55 2.82
N VAL A 64 -15.92 8.74 1.70
CA VAL A 64 -15.30 10.02 1.35
C VAL A 64 -15.68 10.41 -0.08
N HIS A 65 -15.93 11.69 -0.29
CA HIS A 65 -16.16 12.25 -1.62
C HIS A 65 -14.89 12.93 -2.10
N ILE A 66 -14.46 12.61 -3.32
CA ILE A 66 -13.30 13.24 -3.94
C ILE A 66 -13.61 13.71 -5.36
N HIS A 67 -12.86 14.72 -5.77
CA HIS A 67 -12.77 15.15 -7.15
C HIS A 67 -11.39 14.76 -7.68
N CYS A 68 -11.36 13.97 -8.74
CA CYS A 68 -10.13 13.52 -9.38
C CYS A 68 -10.29 13.69 -10.89
N GLU A 69 -9.37 14.43 -11.51
CA GLU A 69 -9.49 14.86 -12.91
C GLU A 69 -10.79 15.64 -13.11
N ASP A 70 -11.65 15.25 -14.05
CA ASP A 70 -12.94 15.91 -14.36
C ASP A 70 -14.14 15.15 -13.78
N LYS A 71 -13.92 14.29 -12.78
CA LYS A 71 -14.94 13.38 -12.25
C LYS A 71 -15.06 13.43 -10.74
N HIS A 72 -16.30 13.26 -10.28
CA HIS A 72 -16.63 13.13 -8.86
C HIS A 72 -16.76 11.66 -8.49
N TYR A 73 -16.19 11.30 -7.34
CA TYR A 73 -16.25 9.95 -6.83
C TYR A 73 -16.69 9.92 -5.37
N ARG A 74 -17.39 8.86 -4.97
CA ARG A 74 -17.55 8.44 -3.58
C ARG A 74 -16.79 7.14 -3.37
N VAL A 75 -15.94 7.11 -2.35
CA VAL A 75 -15.13 5.93 -2.00
C VAL A 75 -15.60 5.41 -0.67
N ASP A 76 -16.11 4.19 -0.68
CA ASP A 76 -16.69 3.53 0.49
C ASP A 76 -15.72 2.45 1.00
N LEU A 77 -15.28 2.57 2.25
CA LEU A 77 -14.39 1.64 2.93
C LEU A 77 -15.19 0.58 3.68
N HIS A 78 -14.85 -0.69 3.52
CA HIS A 78 -15.54 -1.81 4.18
C HIS A 78 -14.59 -2.66 5.02
N VAL A 79 -15.16 -3.42 5.96
CA VAL A 79 -14.50 -4.39 6.86
C VAL A 79 -13.62 -3.78 7.96
N ASP A 80 -12.54 -3.09 7.62
CA ASP A 80 -11.55 -2.59 8.60
C ASP A 80 -10.95 -1.24 8.18
N TYR A 81 -10.37 -0.52 9.14
CA TYR A 81 -9.65 0.71 8.89
C TYR A 81 -8.27 0.46 8.31
N LEU A 82 -7.97 1.12 7.20
CA LEU A 82 -6.63 1.20 6.65
C LEU A 82 -5.87 2.35 7.29
N LEU A 83 -4.64 2.07 7.70
CA LEU A 83 -3.72 3.03 8.31
C LEU A 83 -2.49 3.22 7.42
N GLN A 84 -1.79 4.34 7.55
CA GLN A 84 -0.58 4.62 6.78
C GLN A 84 0.45 3.46 6.80
N PRO A 85 0.70 2.75 7.90
CA PRO A 85 1.63 1.62 7.86
C PRO A 85 1.18 0.43 6.99
N HIS A 86 -0.12 0.29 6.72
CA HIS A 86 -0.63 -0.68 5.73
C HIS A 86 -0.23 -0.24 4.32
N ARG A 87 -0.40 1.06 4.02
CA ARG A 87 0.04 1.65 2.77
C ARG A 87 1.54 1.47 2.55
N ASP A 88 2.33 1.73 3.59
CA ASP A 88 3.79 1.58 3.55
C ASP A 88 4.19 0.13 3.19
N ILE A 89 3.51 -0.88 3.73
CA ILE A 89 3.71 -2.29 3.39
C ILE A 89 3.33 -2.58 1.93
N LEU A 90 2.12 -2.17 1.51
CA LEU A 90 1.63 -2.42 0.15
C LEU A 90 2.57 -1.79 -0.90
N GLU A 91 2.94 -0.53 -0.68
CA GLU A 91 3.81 0.20 -1.59
C GLU A 91 5.25 -0.35 -1.57
N ALA A 92 5.77 -0.79 -0.41
CA ALA A 92 7.08 -1.45 -0.35
C ALA A 92 7.09 -2.78 -1.10
N MET A 93 6.02 -3.58 -1.01
CA MET A 93 5.88 -4.81 -1.80
C MET A 93 5.81 -4.49 -3.30
N LEU A 94 4.96 -3.55 -3.70
CA LEU A 94 4.84 -3.14 -5.11
C LEU A 94 6.16 -2.59 -5.67
N ALA A 95 6.91 -1.86 -4.84
CA ALA A 95 8.21 -1.32 -5.17
C ALA A 95 9.27 -2.42 -5.29
N TYR A 96 9.61 -3.10 -4.19
CA TYR A 96 10.88 -3.83 -4.09
C TYR A 96 10.75 -5.34 -4.09
N ALA A 97 9.55 -5.90 -4.15
CA ALA A 97 9.43 -7.35 -4.20
C ALA A 97 9.96 -7.90 -5.53
N ASP A 98 10.49 -9.13 -5.50
CA ASP A 98 10.67 -9.90 -6.72
C ASP A 98 9.28 -10.29 -7.26
N THR A 99 9.16 -10.41 -8.59
CA THR A 99 7.90 -10.81 -9.23
C THR A 99 8.01 -12.21 -9.79
N ILE A 100 7.02 -13.05 -9.50
CA ILE A 100 6.90 -14.41 -10.01
C ILE A 100 5.59 -14.50 -10.82
N GLN A 101 5.68 -14.95 -12.07
CA GLN A 101 4.54 -15.10 -12.97
C GLN A 101 4.79 -16.24 -13.96
N LEU A 102 3.73 -16.72 -14.63
CA LEU A 102 3.90 -17.63 -15.77
C LEU A 102 4.67 -16.94 -16.90
N ASN A 103 5.51 -17.68 -17.61
CA ASN A 103 6.05 -17.19 -18.87
C ASN A 103 4.98 -17.17 -19.97
N ASP A 104 5.21 -16.38 -21.01
CA ASP A 104 4.25 -16.18 -22.10
C ASP A 104 3.85 -17.48 -22.79
N ALA A 105 4.79 -18.43 -22.92
CA ALA A 105 4.52 -19.73 -23.54
C ALA A 105 3.59 -20.60 -22.70
N SER A 106 3.81 -20.67 -21.38
CA SER A 106 2.99 -21.42 -20.44
C SER A 106 1.64 -20.74 -20.22
N TYR A 107 1.60 -19.41 -20.18
CA TYR A 107 0.35 -18.64 -20.16
C TYR A 107 -0.50 -18.91 -21.40
N SER A 108 0.10 -18.85 -22.60
CA SER A 108 -0.60 -19.10 -23.87
C SER A 108 -1.12 -20.53 -23.99
N LYS A 109 -0.48 -21.49 -23.32
CA LYS A 109 -0.92 -22.90 -23.24
C LYS A 109 -1.99 -23.14 -22.18
N GLY A 110 -2.43 -22.11 -21.46
CA GLY A 110 -3.44 -22.24 -20.40
C GLY A 110 -2.93 -22.97 -19.14
N VAL A 111 -1.61 -22.99 -18.92
CA VAL A 111 -1.03 -23.57 -17.69
C VAL A 111 -1.58 -22.80 -16.49
N ARG A 112 -1.92 -23.53 -15.43
CA ARG A 112 -2.34 -22.92 -14.16
C ARG A 112 -1.13 -22.70 -13.26
N LEU A 113 -1.10 -21.56 -12.60
CA LEU A 113 -0.12 -21.24 -11.57
C LEU A 113 -0.59 -21.85 -10.24
N THR A 114 0.31 -22.50 -9.49
CA THR A 114 0.02 -23.01 -8.14
C THR A 114 1.02 -22.47 -7.11
N TRP A 115 0.62 -22.43 -5.85
CA TRP A 115 1.52 -22.03 -4.75
C TRP A 115 2.75 -22.93 -4.66
N ALA A 116 2.60 -24.25 -4.88
CA ALA A 116 3.74 -25.17 -4.95
C ALA A 116 4.79 -24.74 -5.98
N GLN A 117 4.37 -24.32 -7.19
CA GLN A 117 5.30 -23.83 -8.20
C GLN A 117 5.97 -22.52 -7.78
N VAL A 118 5.22 -21.61 -7.14
CA VAL A 118 5.73 -20.33 -6.63
C VAL A 118 6.80 -20.56 -5.55
N TYR A 119 6.57 -21.45 -4.58
CA TYR A 119 7.56 -21.74 -3.53
C TYR A 119 8.83 -22.40 -4.09
N GLN A 120 8.67 -23.33 -5.03
CA GLN A 120 9.81 -23.96 -5.72
C GLN A 120 10.69 -22.96 -6.47
N ALA A 121 10.13 -21.83 -6.92
CA ALA A 121 10.87 -20.82 -7.68
C ALA A 121 11.95 -20.08 -6.84
N ILE A 122 11.98 -20.26 -5.52
CA ILE A 122 12.77 -19.42 -4.59
C ILE A 122 13.72 -20.25 -3.74
N ASP A 123 13.29 -21.44 -3.33
CA ASP A 123 14.07 -22.25 -2.39
C ASP A 123 14.99 -23.29 -3.09
N ASN A 124 14.79 -23.61 -4.39
CA ASN A 124 15.48 -24.73 -5.08
C ASN A 124 15.46 -26.09 -4.33
N LYS A 125 14.75 -26.17 -3.19
CA LYS A 125 14.59 -27.30 -2.27
C LYS A 125 13.13 -27.38 -1.83
N LYS A 126 12.71 -28.57 -1.42
CA LYS A 126 11.33 -28.89 -1.03
C LYS A 126 10.89 -27.99 0.13
N GLY A 127 9.70 -27.41 0.01
CA GLY A 127 9.09 -26.61 1.09
C GLY A 127 8.97 -27.40 2.39
N SER A 128 8.93 -26.70 3.53
CA SER A 128 8.89 -27.36 4.84
C SER A 128 7.64 -28.21 5.03
N GLU A 129 7.77 -29.36 5.68
CA GLU A 129 6.68 -30.31 5.96
C GLU A 129 5.58 -29.73 6.86
N SER A 130 5.84 -28.60 7.54
CA SER A 130 4.90 -27.94 8.46
C SER A 130 3.80 -27.11 7.79
N GLN A 131 3.70 -27.11 6.46
CA GLN A 131 2.74 -26.26 5.74
C GLN A 131 1.83 -27.08 4.82
N HIS A 132 0.97 -27.92 5.41
CA HIS A 132 0.08 -28.81 4.66
C HIS A 132 -1.22 -28.18 4.15
N ASP A 133 -1.57 -26.95 4.55
CA ASP A 133 -2.79 -26.30 4.06
C ASP A 133 -2.53 -25.49 2.78
N HIS A 134 -3.10 -25.96 1.66
CA HIS A 134 -3.30 -25.25 0.39
C HIS A 134 -2.10 -25.06 -0.57
N PHE A 135 -1.07 -25.91 -0.54
CA PHE A 135 0.02 -25.86 -1.54
C PHE A 135 -0.46 -26.07 -2.99
N ASP A 136 -1.54 -26.83 -3.18
CA ASP A 136 -2.13 -27.13 -4.48
C ASP A 136 -3.25 -26.17 -4.90
N SER A 137 -3.56 -25.13 -4.11
CA SER A 137 -4.60 -24.20 -4.52
C SER A 137 -4.16 -23.40 -5.75
N TYR A 138 -5.03 -23.37 -6.76
CA TYR A 138 -4.78 -22.63 -7.98
C TYR A 138 -4.76 -21.13 -7.73
N ILE A 139 -3.77 -20.48 -8.34
CA ILE A 139 -3.68 -19.04 -8.48
C ILE A 139 -4.22 -18.68 -9.87
N SER A 140 -4.77 -17.47 -10.04
CA SER A 140 -5.14 -16.96 -11.36
C SER A 140 -3.92 -17.00 -12.29
N SER A 141 -4.11 -17.49 -13.53
CA SER A 141 -3.00 -17.66 -14.48
C SER A 141 -2.36 -16.33 -14.90
N ASP A 142 -3.08 -15.22 -14.79
CA ASP A 142 -2.59 -13.87 -15.05
C ASP A 142 -2.10 -13.13 -13.80
N ALA A 143 -2.00 -13.81 -12.65
CA ALA A 143 -1.54 -13.19 -11.42
C ALA A 143 -0.02 -12.92 -11.46
N THR A 144 0.36 -11.76 -10.92
CA THR A 144 1.75 -11.47 -10.55
C THR A 144 1.89 -11.68 -9.05
N VAL A 145 2.72 -12.63 -8.64
CA VAL A 145 3.04 -12.85 -7.23
C VAL A 145 4.23 -11.99 -6.84
N LEU A 146 4.07 -11.17 -5.81
CA LEU A 146 5.13 -10.39 -5.19
C LEU A 146 5.77 -11.22 -4.07
N SER A 147 7.10 -11.31 -4.08
CA SER A 147 7.87 -12.10 -3.12
C SER A 147 8.93 -11.25 -2.43
N MET A 148 8.96 -11.27 -1.09
CA MET A 148 9.97 -10.55 -0.30
C MET A 148 10.19 -11.20 1.07
N SER A 149 11.43 -11.17 1.56
CA SER A 149 11.70 -11.55 2.95
C SER A 149 11.10 -10.53 3.93
N LEU A 150 10.63 -10.97 5.09
CA LEU A 150 10.10 -10.06 6.12
C LEU A 150 11.19 -9.13 6.68
N SER A 151 12.44 -9.57 6.69
CA SER A 151 13.60 -8.74 7.07
C SER A 151 13.80 -7.57 6.10
N GLU A 152 13.77 -7.85 4.80
CA GLU A 152 13.84 -6.79 3.79
C GLU A 152 12.63 -5.89 3.88
N LEU A 153 11.41 -6.44 3.95
CA LEU A 153 10.19 -5.64 4.06
C LEU A 153 10.23 -4.71 5.27
N ALA A 154 10.64 -5.20 6.44
CA ALA A 154 10.82 -4.38 7.65
C ALA A 154 11.78 -3.21 7.40
N THR A 155 12.92 -3.49 6.78
CA THR A 155 13.92 -2.47 6.43
C THR A 155 13.34 -1.44 5.46
N ARG A 156 12.63 -1.89 4.42
CA ARG A 156 12.03 -1.03 3.38
C ARG A 156 10.88 -0.16 3.89
N ILE A 157 10.25 -0.52 5.01
CA ILE A 157 9.22 0.30 5.69
C ILE A 157 9.76 1.07 6.91
N GLY A 158 11.08 1.06 7.13
CA GLY A 158 11.73 1.84 8.19
C GLY A 158 11.51 1.30 9.60
N VAL A 159 11.32 -0.02 9.77
CA VAL A 159 11.23 -0.66 11.09
C VAL A 159 12.32 -1.71 11.27
N SER A 160 12.75 -1.95 12.51
CA SER A 160 13.79 -2.93 12.79
C SER A 160 13.32 -4.36 12.49
N PRO A 161 14.15 -5.21 11.87
CA PRO A 161 13.82 -6.60 11.55
C PRO A 161 13.81 -7.49 12.80
N THR A 162 12.72 -7.41 13.57
CA THR A 162 12.51 -8.15 14.82
C THR A 162 11.24 -8.99 14.72
N GLN A 163 11.15 -10.11 15.45
CA GLN A 163 9.96 -10.98 15.42
C GLN A 163 8.67 -10.21 15.73
N LYS A 164 8.70 -9.32 16.73
CA LYS A 164 7.57 -8.47 17.07
C LYS A 164 7.08 -7.61 15.90
N ASN A 165 8.00 -7.07 15.10
CA ASN A 165 7.64 -6.28 13.92
C ASN A 165 7.18 -7.18 12.76
N TYR A 166 7.72 -8.39 12.63
CA TYR A 166 7.23 -9.38 11.67
C TYR A 166 5.78 -9.77 11.97
N ASP A 167 5.43 -10.03 13.23
CA ASP A 167 4.05 -10.34 13.62
C ASP A 167 3.11 -9.17 13.32
N GLN A 168 3.57 -7.92 13.52
CA GLN A 168 2.79 -6.73 13.16
C GLN A 168 2.62 -6.58 11.64
N ILE A 169 3.66 -6.86 10.85
CA ILE A 169 3.59 -6.85 9.39
C ILE A 169 2.58 -7.91 8.91
N GLN A 170 2.66 -9.13 9.45
CA GLN A 170 1.75 -10.21 9.09
C GLN A 170 0.29 -9.83 9.36
N ARG A 171 -0.01 -9.31 10.56
CA ARG A 171 -1.36 -8.84 10.92
C ARG A 171 -1.87 -7.76 9.94
N ARG A 172 -1.03 -6.79 9.59
CA ARG A 172 -1.39 -5.72 8.65
C ARG A 172 -1.63 -6.23 7.23
N ILE A 173 -0.88 -7.24 6.79
CA ILE A 173 -1.11 -7.88 5.48
C ILE A 173 -2.45 -8.62 5.48
N THR A 174 -2.78 -9.33 6.56
CA THR A 174 -4.10 -9.94 6.72
C THR A 174 -5.22 -8.89 6.65
N GLN A 175 -5.07 -7.75 7.34
CA GLN A 175 -6.04 -6.65 7.29
C GLN A 175 -6.16 -6.04 5.88
N LEU A 176 -5.03 -5.83 5.18
CA LEU A 176 -5.03 -5.37 3.79
C LEU A 176 -5.78 -6.30 2.84
N ALA A 177 -5.74 -7.61 3.11
CA ALA A 177 -6.38 -8.63 2.28
C ALA A 177 -7.88 -8.77 2.54
N THR A 178 -8.35 -8.45 3.75
CA THR A 178 -9.78 -8.53 4.07
C THR A 178 -10.52 -7.21 3.77
N THR A 179 -9.82 -6.08 3.87
CA THR A 179 -10.38 -4.76 3.55
C THR A 179 -10.55 -4.56 2.05
N HIS A 180 -11.67 -3.95 1.65
CA HIS A 180 -11.94 -3.57 0.28
C HIS A 180 -12.67 -2.22 0.21
N LEU A 181 -12.62 -1.63 -0.97
CA LEU A 181 -13.32 -0.40 -1.32
C LEU A 181 -14.45 -0.69 -2.29
N ILE A 182 -15.48 0.14 -2.24
CA ILE A 182 -16.43 0.31 -3.35
C ILE A 182 -16.27 1.73 -3.87
N ILE A 183 -15.85 1.84 -5.12
CA ILE A 183 -15.64 3.12 -5.80
C ILE A 183 -16.88 3.44 -6.63
N HIS A 184 -17.54 4.54 -6.29
CA HIS A 184 -18.68 5.07 -7.01
C HIS A 184 -18.24 6.25 -7.86
N GLU A 185 -18.46 6.19 -9.17
CA GLU A 185 -18.43 7.38 -10.02
C GLU A 185 -19.78 8.09 -9.93
N LEU A 186 -19.76 9.40 -9.71
CA LEU A 186 -20.96 10.21 -9.50
C LEU A 186 -21.25 11.10 -10.71
N SER A 187 -22.52 11.25 -11.05
CA SER A 187 -22.99 12.26 -12.01
C SER A 187 -22.96 13.66 -11.39
N ASN A 188 -23.20 14.69 -12.20
CA ASN A 188 -23.38 16.06 -11.73
C ASN A 188 -24.54 16.20 -10.72
N GLU A 189 -25.53 15.30 -10.77
CA GLU A 189 -26.65 15.21 -9.82
C GLU A 189 -26.32 14.34 -8.59
N GLN A 190 -25.05 13.98 -8.39
CA GLN A 190 -24.54 13.13 -7.30
C GLN A 190 -25.11 11.70 -7.27
N GLN A 191 -25.63 11.21 -8.40
CA GLN A 191 -26.11 9.83 -8.51
C GLN A 191 -24.97 8.90 -8.96
N SER A 192 -24.94 7.68 -8.41
CA SER A 192 -23.92 6.68 -8.77
C SER A 192 -24.14 6.18 -10.19
N VAL A 193 -23.21 6.49 -11.10
CA VAL A 193 -23.21 6.07 -12.51
C VAL A 193 -22.50 4.73 -12.69
N SER A 194 -21.47 4.48 -11.89
CA SER A 194 -20.77 3.19 -11.88
C SER A 194 -20.35 2.80 -10.47
N LYS A 195 -20.21 1.48 -10.24
CA LYS A 195 -19.73 0.90 -8.97
C LYS A 195 -18.62 -0.09 -9.27
N ARG A 196 -17.44 0.12 -8.69
CA ARG A 196 -16.27 -0.74 -8.91
C ARG A 196 -15.70 -1.19 -7.56
N PRO A 197 -15.86 -2.47 -7.19
CA PRO A 197 -15.19 -3.00 -6.02
C PRO A 197 -13.68 -3.09 -6.28
N LEU A 198 -12.86 -2.76 -5.28
CA LEU A 198 -11.41 -2.83 -5.32
C LEU A 198 -10.91 -3.45 -4.01
N ALA A 199 -10.24 -4.60 -4.10
CA ALA A 199 -9.41 -5.12 -3.01
C ALA A 199 -7.95 -4.68 -3.22
N PHE A 200 -7.12 -4.75 -2.18
CA PHE A 200 -5.69 -4.47 -2.29
C PHE A 200 -4.90 -5.73 -2.59
N VAL A 201 -5.26 -6.81 -1.89
CA VAL A 201 -4.61 -8.12 -1.97
C VAL A 201 -5.68 -9.14 -2.32
N GLN A 202 -5.46 -9.88 -3.40
CA GLN A 202 -6.32 -10.98 -3.81
C GLN A 202 -6.03 -12.24 -3.00
N ASP A 203 -4.74 -12.55 -2.77
CA ASP A 203 -4.31 -13.69 -1.98
C ASP A 203 -2.90 -13.44 -1.42
N TYR A 204 -2.54 -14.10 -0.32
CA TYR A 204 -1.22 -13.98 0.29
C TYR A 204 -0.82 -15.25 1.05
N ARG A 205 0.48 -15.49 1.17
CA ARG A 205 1.02 -16.62 1.96
C ARG A 205 2.22 -16.17 2.78
N PHE A 206 2.31 -16.76 3.96
CA PHE A 206 3.46 -16.62 4.85
C PHE A 206 4.27 -17.90 4.79
N TYR A 207 5.56 -17.75 4.50
CA TYR A 207 6.46 -18.86 4.29
C TYR A 207 7.65 -18.78 5.25
N TYR A 208 8.09 -19.95 5.71
CA TYR A 208 9.37 -20.09 6.36
C TYR A 208 10.39 -20.59 5.34
N ASN A 209 11.27 -19.69 4.92
CA ASN A 209 12.38 -19.99 4.04
C ASN A 209 13.63 -20.38 4.84
N SER A 210 13.95 -21.67 4.80
CA SER A 210 15.11 -22.26 5.49
C SER A 210 16.46 -21.76 4.96
N SER A 211 16.52 -21.23 3.73
CA SER A 211 17.75 -20.74 3.11
C SER A 211 18.36 -19.52 3.81
N HIS A 212 17.62 -18.87 4.72
CA HIS A 212 18.09 -17.75 5.52
C HIS A 212 18.76 -18.16 6.85
N LEU A 213 18.88 -19.46 7.14
CA LEU A 213 19.63 -19.94 8.31
C LEU A 213 21.14 -19.79 8.11
N LYS A 214 21.77 -18.97 8.94
CA LYS A 214 23.22 -19.04 9.16
C LYS A 214 23.48 -20.22 10.11
N SER A 215 23.95 -21.34 9.56
CA SER A 215 24.30 -22.62 10.22
C SER A 215 23.13 -23.55 10.57
N GLY A 216 23.25 -24.81 10.12
CA GLY A 216 22.25 -25.89 10.13
C GLY A 216 21.82 -26.41 11.51
N ARG A 217 21.25 -25.53 12.35
CA ARG A 217 20.41 -25.95 13.46
C ARG A 217 18.95 -25.68 13.11
N ASP A 218 18.27 -26.74 12.71
CA ASP A 218 16.80 -26.79 12.67
C ASP A 218 16.30 -26.68 14.11
N ASN A 219 15.90 -25.47 14.52
CA ASN A 219 15.16 -25.28 15.76
C ASN A 219 13.68 -25.32 15.40
N GLU A 220 12.94 -26.26 15.99
CA GLU A 220 11.52 -26.58 15.70
C GLU A 220 10.51 -25.42 15.85
N ASN A 221 10.95 -24.21 16.23
CA ASN A 221 10.14 -22.99 16.34
C ASN A 221 10.60 -21.91 15.35
N HIS A 222 10.70 -22.27 14.09
CA HIS A 222 11.04 -21.34 13.03
C HIS A 222 9.82 -20.51 12.59
N GLY A 223 9.71 -19.28 13.11
CA GLY A 223 8.67 -18.33 12.70
C GLY A 223 8.80 -17.91 11.23
N THR A 224 7.67 -17.61 10.57
CA THR A 224 7.59 -17.05 9.22
C THR A 224 8.65 -15.96 9.00
N ASN A 225 9.40 -16.06 7.90
CA ASN A 225 10.42 -15.06 7.53
C ASN A 225 10.26 -14.53 6.10
N HIS A 226 9.25 -14.99 5.36
CA HIS A 226 9.00 -14.61 3.97
C HIS A 226 7.51 -14.39 3.72
N VAL A 227 7.20 -13.49 2.79
CA VAL A 227 5.82 -13.19 2.40
C VAL A 227 5.66 -13.23 0.89
N PHE A 228 4.52 -13.80 0.50
CA PHE A 228 3.97 -13.74 -0.83
C PHE A 228 2.68 -12.96 -0.83
N LEU A 229 2.52 -12.08 -1.81
CA LEU A 229 1.33 -11.25 -1.94
C LEU A 229 0.94 -11.18 -3.41
N ILE A 230 -0.34 -11.42 -3.70
CA ILE A 230 -0.93 -11.23 -5.02
C ILE A 230 -1.77 -9.96 -4.96
N PRO A 231 -1.32 -8.84 -5.56
CA PRO A 231 -2.12 -7.64 -5.61
C PRO A 231 -3.37 -7.88 -6.46
N ASP A 232 -4.48 -7.23 -6.10
CA ASP A 232 -5.67 -7.29 -6.93
C ASP A 232 -5.40 -6.69 -8.31
N LYS A 233 -5.83 -7.37 -9.38
CA LYS A 233 -5.65 -6.90 -10.76
C LYS A 233 -6.25 -5.50 -10.99
N ARG A 234 -7.37 -5.18 -10.32
CA ARG A 234 -8.03 -3.86 -10.40
C ARG A 234 -7.20 -2.78 -9.71
N LEU A 235 -6.49 -3.11 -8.63
CA LEU A 235 -5.51 -2.20 -8.04
C LEU A 235 -4.38 -1.92 -9.03
N LEU A 236 -3.79 -2.95 -9.62
CA LEU A 236 -2.71 -2.81 -10.61
C LEU A 236 -3.15 -2.00 -11.83
N GLN A 237 -4.37 -2.25 -12.30
CA GLN A 237 -5.01 -1.48 -13.36
C GLN A 237 -5.17 0.00 -12.98
N THR A 238 -5.64 0.29 -11.77
CA THR A 238 -5.83 1.66 -11.29
C THR A 238 -4.49 2.39 -11.13
N ILE A 239 -3.43 1.70 -10.72
CA ILE A 239 -2.06 2.25 -10.67
C ILE A 239 -1.52 2.50 -12.09
N ARG A 240 -1.82 1.62 -13.05
CA ARG A 240 -1.40 1.77 -14.43
C ARG A 240 -2.08 2.98 -15.09
N ASP A 241 -3.39 3.12 -14.89
CA ASP A 241 -4.19 4.12 -15.56
C ASP A 241 -4.09 5.50 -14.85
N HIS A 242 -3.93 5.53 -13.52
CA HIS A 242 -3.89 6.77 -12.71
C HIS A 242 -2.72 6.81 -11.72
N GLY A 243 -1.56 6.28 -12.12
CA GLY A 243 -0.35 6.24 -11.29
C GLY A 243 0.34 7.60 -11.14
N TYR A 244 1.05 7.83 -10.03
CA TYR A 244 1.83 9.07 -9.85
C TYR A 244 3.13 8.93 -9.05
N CYS A 245 3.19 8.03 -8.06
CA CYS A 245 4.42 7.85 -7.28
C CYS A 245 5.23 6.70 -7.87
N TYR A 246 6.42 7.00 -8.38
CA TYR A 246 7.32 5.98 -8.89
C TYR A 246 7.89 5.15 -7.75
N ARG A 247 8.23 3.90 -8.06
CA ARG A 247 8.93 2.99 -7.17
C ARG A 247 10.12 3.66 -6.49
N LEU A 248 10.98 4.32 -7.27
CA LEU A 248 12.16 4.95 -6.72
C LEU A 248 11.84 6.15 -5.84
N ASP A 249 10.68 6.79 -5.91
CA ASP A 249 10.34 7.89 -5.00
C ASP A 249 9.83 7.41 -3.63
N GLN A 250 9.51 6.13 -3.50
CA GLN A 250 9.05 5.54 -2.25
C GLN A 250 10.08 5.73 -1.12
N HIS A 251 11.39 5.63 -1.42
CA HIS A 251 12.43 5.76 -0.39
C HIS A 251 12.41 7.15 0.26
N LYS A 252 12.17 8.21 -0.53
CA LYS A 252 12.12 9.59 -0.02
C LYS A 252 11.03 9.73 1.03
N ILE A 253 9.86 9.15 0.77
CA ILE A 253 8.69 9.24 1.65
C ILE A 253 8.85 8.36 2.89
N ILE A 254 9.42 7.16 2.77
CA ILE A 254 9.49 6.25 3.91
C ILE A 254 10.46 6.70 5.01
N HIS A 255 11.42 7.57 4.67
CA HIS A 255 12.37 8.14 5.63
C HIS A 255 11.74 9.08 6.67
N TYR A 256 10.56 9.63 6.41
CA TYR A 256 9.87 10.45 7.41
C TYR A 256 9.27 9.55 8.49
N THR A 257 9.76 9.64 9.72
CA THR A 257 9.36 8.76 10.84
C THR A 257 7.87 8.81 11.15
N LYS A 258 7.24 9.98 10.99
CA LYS A 258 5.83 10.20 11.33
C LYS A 258 4.91 9.75 10.20
N ALA A 259 3.99 8.84 10.51
CA ALA A 259 2.96 8.36 9.58
C ALA A 259 2.09 9.49 9.00
N SER A 260 1.78 10.50 9.80
CA SER A 260 1.03 11.68 9.37
C SER A 260 1.76 12.50 8.30
N VAL A 261 3.08 12.69 8.46
CA VAL A 261 3.92 13.36 7.47
C VAL A 261 3.96 12.55 6.17
N ARG A 262 4.19 11.23 6.24
CA ARG A 262 4.19 10.36 5.04
C ARG A 262 2.85 10.40 4.30
N SER A 263 1.75 10.34 5.04
CA SER A 263 0.39 10.41 4.48
C SER A 263 0.14 11.76 3.78
N PHE A 264 0.48 12.87 4.44
CA PHE A 264 0.37 14.21 3.85
C PHE A 264 1.24 14.37 2.60
N LEU A 265 2.50 13.95 2.66
CA LEU A 265 3.42 14.04 1.51
C LEU A 265 2.91 13.23 0.31
N LYS A 266 2.35 12.03 0.55
CA LYS A 266 1.69 11.26 -0.51
C LYS A 266 0.46 11.95 -1.07
N TYR A 267 -0.34 12.59 -0.23
CA TYR A 267 -1.51 13.33 -0.66
C TYR A 267 -1.11 14.51 -1.56
N ILE A 268 -0.19 15.38 -1.12
CA ILE A 268 0.20 16.55 -1.93
C ILE A 268 0.87 16.13 -3.25
N THR A 269 1.70 15.08 -3.24
CA THR A 269 2.37 14.61 -4.47
C THR A 269 1.40 13.99 -5.49
N SER A 270 0.15 13.71 -5.11
CA SER A 270 -0.86 13.23 -6.05
C SER A 270 -1.44 14.33 -6.94
N TYR A 271 -1.32 15.60 -6.53
CA TYR A 271 -1.76 16.76 -7.31
C TYR A 271 -0.74 17.09 -8.40
N GLN A 272 -1.24 17.64 -9.51
CA GLN A 272 -0.38 18.36 -10.46
C GLN A 272 0.29 19.52 -9.74
N THR A 273 1.59 19.73 -9.98
CA THR A 273 2.36 20.67 -9.18
C THR A 273 1.97 22.12 -9.40
N GLU A 274 1.37 22.42 -10.56
CA GLU A 274 0.75 23.71 -10.86
C GLU A 274 -0.42 24.04 -9.91
N LEU A 275 -1.17 23.04 -9.43
CA LEU A 275 -2.31 23.26 -8.53
C LEU A 275 -1.87 23.65 -7.11
N LEU A 276 -0.70 23.19 -6.69
CA LEU A 276 -0.14 23.48 -5.36
C LEU A 276 0.68 24.78 -5.33
N ASN A 277 1.17 25.23 -6.49
CA ASN A 277 2.01 26.40 -6.57
C ASN A 277 1.28 27.65 -6.02
N GLU A 278 1.99 28.41 -5.19
CA GLU A 278 1.53 29.63 -4.51
C GLU A 278 0.38 29.44 -3.50
N LYS A 279 -0.11 28.21 -3.31
CA LYS A 279 -1.08 27.91 -2.25
C LYS A 279 -0.41 28.02 -0.88
N THR A 280 -1.17 28.41 0.13
CA THR A 280 -0.66 28.43 1.50
C THR A 280 -0.60 27.02 2.06
N LEU A 281 0.36 26.76 2.95
CA LEU A 281 0.42 25.50 3.71
C LEU A 281 -0.88 25.26 4.49
N GLU A 282 -1.52 26.32 5.00
CA GLU A 282 -2.82 26.21 5.66
C GLU A 282 -3.91 25.70 4.72
N TRP A 283 -3.97 26.23 3.49
CA TRP A 283 -4.90 25.72 2.48
C TRP A 283 -4.64 24.23 2.18
N ALA A 284 -3.39 23.83 2.02
CA ALA A 284 -3.04 22.43 1.74
C ALA A 284 -3.41 21.50 2.90
N LEU A 285 -3.17 21.95 4.14
CA LEU A 285 -3.58 21.22 5.35
C LEU A 285 -5.09 21.10 5.45
N ASP A 286 -5.83 22.18 5.18
CA ASP A 286 -7.30 22.15 5.20
C ASP A 286 -7.83 21.15 4.18
N ASN A 287 -7.38 21.20 2.93
CA ASN A 287 -7.80 20.25 1.89
C ASN A 287 -7.44 18.80 2.25
N TYR A 288 -6.23 18.59 2.77
CA TYR A 288 -5.82 17.28 3.25
C TYR A 288 -6.75 16.75 4.33
N LEU A 289 -7.08 17.55 5.36
CA LEU A 289 -7.95 17.12 6.45
C LEU A 289 -9.37 16.78 5.97
N HIS A 290 -9.90 17.55 5.01
CA HIS A 290 -11.21 17.26 4.39
C HIS A 290 -11.19 15.95 3.57
N SER A 291 -10.02 15.55 3.07
CA SER A 291 -9.86 14.30 2.32
C SER A 291 -9.77 13.05 3.19
N ILE A 292 -9.52 13.17 4.50
CA ILE A 292 -9.39 12.01 5.38
C ILE A 292 -10.77 11.43 5.66
N ALA A 293 -11.00 10.19 5.23
CA ALA A 293 -12.31 9.53 5.39
C ALA A 293 -12.75 9.37 6.87
N SER A 294 -11.82 9.33 7.81
CA SER A 294 -12.10 9.20 9.24
C SER A 294 -11.61 10.40 10.04
N LYS A 295 -12.33 10.72 11.12
CA LYS A 295 -12.03 11.89 11.96
C LYS A 295 -10.65 11.79 12.59
N VAL A 296 -9.88 12.86 12.45
CA VAL A 296 -8.64 13.09 13.20
C VAL A 296 -8.91 13.95 14.45
N GLY A 297 -8.01 13.87 15.44
CA GLY A 297 -8.14 14.63 16.68
C GLY A 297 -7.94 16.15 16.50
N HIS A 298 -8.47 16.96 17.41
CA HIS A 298 -8.44 18.43 17.33
C HIS A 298 -7.02 19.02 17.21
N SER A 299 -6.02 18.42 17.85
CA SER A 299 -4.63 18.89 17.79
C SER A 299 -3.87 18.42 16.54
N PHE A 300 -4.43 17.51 15.75
CA PHE A 300 -3.73 16.85 14.65
C PHE A 300 -3.19 17.84 13.61
N ARG A 301 -3.98 18.85 13.24
CA ARG A 301 -3.55 19.90 12.28
C ARG A 301 -2.28 20.59 12.75
N ASN A 302 -2.27 21.07 14.01
CA ASN A 302 -1.14 21.83 14.55
C ASN A 302 0.09 20.96 14.72
N SER A 303 -0.08 19.71 15.15
CA SER A 303 1.01 18.73 15.22
C SER A 303 1.60 18.43 13.85
N LEU A 304 0.75 18.18 12.84
CA LEU A 304 1.19 17.93 11.47
C LEU A 304 1.93 19.14 10.89
N LYS A 305 1.39 20.35 11.04
CA LYS A 305 2.05 21.59 10.60
C LYS A 305 3.44 21.72 11.22
N LYS A 306 3.55 21.51 12.54
CA LYS A 306 4.83 21.54 13.25
C LYS A 306 5.80 20.50 12.68
N ASP A 307 5.37 19.25 12.55
CA ASP A 307 6.20 18.16 12.02
C ASP A 307 6.66 18.46 10.57
N LEU A 308 5.81 19.06 9.73
CA LEU A 308 6.16 19.44 8.36
C LEU A 308 7.24 20.54 8.33
N LEU A 309 7.11 21.56 9.19
CA LEU A 309 8.09 22.66 9.26
C LEU A 309 9.41 22.22 9.87
N GLU A 310 9.40 21.29 10.83
CA GLU A 310 10.62 20.67 11.36
C GLU A 310 11.39 19.88 10.29
N ASN A 311 10.69 19.37 9.27
CA ASN A 311 11.28 18.62 8.17
C ASN A 311 11.36 19.43 6.85
N ALA A 312 11.16 20.75 6.91
CA ALA A 312 10.99 21.61 5.73
C ALA A 312 12.13 21.44 4.73
N THR A 313 13.38 21.66 5.13
CA THR A 313 14.56 21.57 4.25
C THR A 313 14.65 20.24 3.51
N GLN A 314 14.34 19.13 4.18
CA GLN A 314 14.38 17.81 3.57
C GLN A 314 13.21 17.60 2.58
N ILE A 315 12.01 18.07 2.94
CA ILE A 315 10.83 18.03 2.06
C ILE A 315 11.10 18.85 0.79
N GLU A 316 11.69 20.03 0.94
CA GLU A 316 11.99 20.92 -0.20
C GLU A 316 12.92 20.23 -1.20
N GLN A 317 13.99 19.59 -0.71
CA GLN A 317 14.95 18.85 -1.53
C GLN A 317 14.35 17.60 -2.19
N HIS A 318 13.43 16.90 -1.52
CA HIS A 318 12.91 15.63 -2.01
C HIS A 318 11.78 15.78 -3.04
N PHE A 319 11.01 16.87 -2.97
CA PHE A 319 9.75 17.01 -3.71
C PHE A 319 9.69 18.25 -4.61
N ASN A 320 10.82 18.93 -4.84
CA ASN A 320 10.87 20.15 -5.66
C ASN A 320 9.88 21.23 -5.17
N LEU A 321 9.73 21.34 -3.86
CA LEU A 321 8.85 22.29 -3.18
C LEU A 321 9.69 23.29 -2.40
N ARG A 322 9.14 24.47 -2.13
CA ARG A 322 9.74 25.48 -1.26
C ARG A 322 8.69 26.09 -0.33
N PHE A 323 9.00 26.20 0.95
CA PHE A 323 8.20 26.91 1.93
C PHE A 323 8.70 28.35 2.04
N GLN A 324 7.94 29.29 1.49
CA GLN A 324 8.27 30.71 1.51
C GLN A 324 7.38 31.48 2.47
N TYR A 325 7.99 32.22 3.40
CA TYR A 325 7.27 33.11 4.30
C TYR A 325 6.81 34.37 3.56
N THR A 326 5.52 34.68 3.63
CA THR A 326 4.90 35.87 3.05
C THR A 326 3.94 36.54 4.04
N LYS A 327 3.40 37.70 3.67
CA LYS A 327 2.35 38.39 4.45
C LYS A 327 1.07 37.55 4.62
N LEU A 328 0.82 36.59 3.73
CA LEU A 328 -0.35 35.71 3.74
C LEU A 328 -0.09 34.39 4.49
N GLY A 329 1.11 34.20 5.03
CA GLY A 329 1.55 32.97 5.67
C GLY A 329 2.64 32.24 4.87
N ILE A 330 2.80 30.94 5.17
CA ILE A 330 3.79 30.09 4.50
C ILE A 330 3.18 29.61 3.18
N GLN A 331 3.73 30.05 2.05
CA GLN A 331 3.37 29.58 0.72
C GLN A 331 4.20 28.36 0.34
N MET A 332 3.57 27.44 -0.38
CA MET A 332 4.22 26.31 -1.03
C MET A 332 4.47 26.70 -2.49
N ILE A 333 5.74 26.74 -2.88
CA ILE A 333 6.16 27.11 -4.24
C ILE A 333 6.77 25.87 -4.88
N TYR A 334 6.32 25.54 -6.08
CA TYR A 334 6.96 24.49 -6.86
C TYR A 334 8.19 25.07 -7.57
N THR A 335 9.33 24.40 -7.43
CA THR A 335 10.60 24.89 -8.00
C THR A 335 10.94 24.27 -9.36
N GLY A 336 10.05 23.43 -9.92
CA GLY A 336 10.31 22.69 -11.15
C GLY A 336 11.17 21.44 -10.92
N ASP A 337 11.13 20.52 -11.88
CA ASP A 337 12.15 19.48 -12.01
C ASP A 337 13.38 20.14 -12.65
N ALA A 338 14.52 20.11 -11.97
CA ALA A 338 15.79 20.61 -12.52
C ALA A 338 16.28 19.75 -13.68
#